data_AF-A0A9P9DD91-F1
#
_entry.id   AF-A0A9P9DD91-F1
#
_cell.length_a   1.000
_cell.length_b   1.000
_cell.length_c   1.000
_cell.angle_alpha   90.00
_cell.angle_beta   90.00
_cell.angle_gamma   90.00
#
_symmetry.space_group_name_H-M   'P 1'
#
loop_
_entity.id
_entity.type
_entity.pdbx_description
1 polymer ?
#
loop_
_entity_poly.entity_id
_entity_poly.type
_entity_poly.pdbx_seq_one_letter_code
_entity_poly.pdbx_strand_id
1 'polypeptide(L)'
;MSVLDLLPHCVSGVYFIYHSDFEKWGFGKLSAMREAALALEGGYQYYYMGFYIHSCLKMRYKGEYRPSYILDPETYEWNPLDGELRELLDSKPYVSLSRERRLNGITNNSPNNKSGLDDAQISTSAPSASLDDYPFPTAEEAGKAVQKGMSLFDLKIPGVMTAAEVGRYPLDHQAIKIRSVPNLIEAEDLLAWSKGDICDSNSLKGTIAELVACRPIKNLPETITINSDASATQIFDKIAEASKVSIHRLRITKGSDGSAIPKGNDVTVHQTGLRNRSAVDVKDLGPQISWQTVFLIEYIGPVIIHPLIYLARPWIYGTSAPPSELQKLTLITVVLHFLKREFETLFVHRFSNATMPFHNVFKNSAHYWLLSGLNLALWAYSPNAPTAKPSNPLITYAGLAIYIFGEVSNLSTHYTLRNLRRAGTTERGIPQGLGFNLVTCPNYMFEVISWIGIWVITWSLSTGIFLVAAIVPMGMWAKKKERRYRKEFGDKYKRKRFGILPGIW
;
A
#
# COMPACT_ATOMS: atom_id res chain seq x y z
N MET A 1 -2.31 -24.96 34.48
CA MET A 1 -2.73 -25.74 33.29
C MET A 1 -1.83 -25.34 32.13
N SER A 2 -1.13 -26.29 31.50
CA SER A 2 -0.34 -26.03 30.29
C SER A 2 -1.07 -26.57 29.06
N VAL A 3 -0.97 -25.86 27.94
CA VAL A 3 -1.47 -26.25 26.61
C VAL A 3 -0.25 -26.43 25.72
N LEU A 4 -0.08 -27.64 25.20
CA LEU A 4 1.08 -28.06 24.42
C LEU A 4 0.64 -28.62 23.08
N ASP A 5 1.41 -28.33 22.03
CA ASP A 5 1.31 -29.02 20.74
C ASP A 5 2.44 -30.06 20.66
N LEU A 6 2.07 -31.32 20.41
CA LEU A 6 3.01 -32.42 20.21
C LEU A 6 3.17 -32.66 18.71
N LEU A 7 4.36 -32.38 18.19
CA LEU A 7 4.74 -32.48 16.78
C LEU A 7 5.71 -33.65 16.58
N PRO A 8 5.88 -34.19 15.36
CA PRO A 8 6.70 -35.39 15.13
C PRO A 8 8.11 -35.37 15.72
N HIS A 9 8.74 -34.19 15.83
CA HIS A 9 10.10 -34.04 16.35
C HIS A 9 10.21 -33.07 17.52
N CYS A 10 9.10 -32.49 17.99
CA CYS A 10 9.16 -31.50 19.04
C CYS A 10 7.91 -31.36 19.91
N VAL A 11 8.14 -30.86 21.12
CA VAL A 11 7.10 -30.39 22.03
C VAL A 11 7.07 -28.86 21.94
N SER A 12 5.92 -28.26 21.65
CA SER A 12 5.76 -26.81 21.57
C SER A 12 4.84 -26.30 22.68
N GLY A 13 5.39 -25.47 23.57
CA GLY A 13 4.63 -24.81 24.63
C GLY A 13 3.80 -23.66 24.09
N VAL A 14 2.48 -23.70 24.24
CA VAL A 14 1.56 -22.68 23.71
C VAL A 14 1.11 -21.71 24.81
N TYR A 15 0.46 -22.22 25.86
CA TYR A 15 -0.04 -21.42 26.97
C TYR A 15 0.19 -22.11 28.31
N PHE A 16 0.69 -21.36 29.28
CA PHE A 16 0.69 -21.78 30.69
C PHE A 16 -0.18 -20.83 31.51
N ILE A 17 -1.23 -21.38 32.12
CA ILE A 17 -2.27 -20.63 32.82
C ILE A 17 -2.27 -21.02 34.30
N TYR A 18 -2.14 -20.02 35.18
CA TYR A 18 -2.27 -20.15 36.62
C TYR A 18 -2.84 -18.85 37.21
N HIS A 19 -3.41 -18.92 38.41
CA HIS A 19 -4.00 -17.76 39.08
C HIS A 19 -2.90 -16.76 39.53
N SER A 20 -3.15 -15.45 39.40
CA SER A 20 -2.14 -14.39 39.64
C SER A 20 -1.52 -14.43 41.04
N ASP A 21 -2.27 -14.90 42.05
CA ASP A 21 -1.80 -15.01 43.44
C ASP A 21 -0.55 -15.90 43.60
N PHE A 22 -0.28 -16.76 42.62
CA PHE A 22 0.87 -17.66 42.62
C PHE A 22 2.06 -17.16 41.79
N GLU A 23 2.02 -15.93 41.25
CA GLU A 23 3.10 -15.37 40.44
C GLU A 23 4.46 -15.37 41.15
N LYS A 24 4.45 -15.13 42.47
CA LYS A 24 5.65 -15.15 43.32
C LYS A 24 6.42 -16.49 43.30
N TRP A 25 5.75 -17.59 42.96
CA TRP A 25 6.35 -18.92 42.92
C TRP A 25 6.91 -19.30 41.54
N GLY A 26 6.72 -18.44 40.53
CA GLY A 26 7.35 -18.62 39.22
C GLY A 26 6.95 -19.91 38.49
N PHE A 27 5.70 -20.37 38.63
CA PHE A 27 5.24 -21.66 38.09
C PHE A 27 5.44 -21.84 36.58
N GLY A 28 5.56 -20.75 35.81
CA GLY A 28 5.93 -20.82 34.41
C GLY A 28 7.30 -21.48 34.17
N LYS A 29 8.30 -21.20 35.03
CA LYS A 29 9.62 -21.84 34.94
C LYS A 29 9.56 -23.33 35.28
N LEU A 30 8.72 -23.70 36.25
CA LEU A 30 8.48 -25.10 36.63
C LEU A 30 7.78 -25.86 35.50
N SER A 31 6.79 -25.25 34.85
CA SER A 31 6.13 -25.84 33.67
C SER A 31 7.12 -26.08 32.56
N ALA A 32 7.95 -25.09 32.21
CA ALA A 32 8.96 -25.24 31.17
C ALA A 32 9.96 -26.38 31.47
N MET A 33 10.35 -26.58 32.74
CA MET A 33 11.17 -27.74 33.13
C MET A 33 10.44 -29.07 32.96
N ARG A 34 9.15 -29.13 33.32
CA ARG A 34 8.36 -30.36 33.15
C ARG A 34 8.08 -30.68 31.68
N GLU A 35 7.88 -29.66 30.86
CA GLU A 35 7.72 -29.77 29.41
C GLU A 35 9.02 -30.20 28.72
N ALA A 36 10.17 -29.69 29.17
CA ALA A 36 11.47 -30.19 28.72
C ALA A 36 11.71 -31.66 29.13
N ALA A 37 11.34 -32.04 30.35
CA ALA A 37 11.39 -33.43 30.80
C ALA A 37 10.46 -34.33 29.96
N LEU A 38 9.26 -33.87 29.65
CA LEU A 38 8.33 -34.57 28.76
C LEU A 38 8.92 -34.77 27.35
N ALA A 39 9.60 -33.74 26.80
CA ALA A 39 10.26 -33.86 25.51
C ALA A 39 11.34 -34.96 25.51
N LEU A 40 12.13 -35.04 26.59
CA LEU A 40 13.13 -36.09 26.78
C LEU A 40 12.51 -37.48 26.97
N GLU A 41 11.52 -37.60 27.86
CA GLU A 41 10.81 -38.87 28.15
C GLU A 41 10.10 -39.40 26.89
N GLY A 42 9.54 -38.51 26.07
CA GLY A 42 8.84 -38.83 24.82
C GLY A 42 9.76 -39.05 23.61
N GLY A 43 11.08 -38.91 23.75
CA GLY A 43 12.03 -39.08 22.64
C GLY A 43 11.97 -37.98 21.57
N TYR A 44 11.46 -36.79 21.91
CA TYR A 44 11.44 -35.65 21.00
C TYR A 44 12.84 -35.02 20.90
N GLN A 45 13.17 -34.48 19.73
CA GLN A 45 14.48 -33.84 19.50
C GLN A 45 14.54 -32.42 20.06
N TYR A 46 13.41 -31.70 20.05
CA TYR A 46 13.38 -30.29 20.40
C TYR A 46 12.22 -29.94 21.34
N TYR A 47 12.45 -28.93 22.18
CA TYR A 47 11.40 -28.27 22.95
C TYR A 47 11.35 -26.79 22.56
N TYR A 48 10.20 -26.35 22.05
CA TYR A 48 9.95 -24.98 21.61
C TYR A 48 9.20 -24.18 22.67
N MET A 49 9.90 -23.23 23.28
CA MET A 49 9.33 -22.28 24.25
C MET A 49 8.63 -21.07 23.59
N GLY A 50 8.39 -21.12 22.28
CA GLY A 50 7.87 -20.01 21.48
C GLY A 50 8.90 -18.90 21.24
N PHE A 51 8.43 -17.71 20.86
CA PHE A 51 9.30 -16.58 20.54
C PHE A 51 10.24 -16.21 21.69
N TYR A 52 11.43 -15.72 21.34
CA TYR A 52 12.40 -15.12 22.24
C TYR A 52 12.70 -13.70 21.75
N ILE A 53 12.52 -12.72 22.63
CA ILE A 53 12.84 -11.31 22.37
C ILE A 53 13.84 -10.90 23.44
N HIS A 54 15.09 -10.64 23.02
CA HIS A 54 16.20 -10.45 23.95
C HIS A 54 16.00 -9.23 24.89
N SER A 55 15.45 -8.13 24.36
CA SER A 55 15.14 -6.92 25.13
C SER A 55 13.92 -7.05 26.05
N CYS A 56 13.11 -8.11 25.92
CA CYS A 56 11.93 -8.31 26.75
C CYS A 56 12.28 -9.04 28.05
N LEU A 57 12.27 -8.31 29.17
CA LEU A 57 12.59 -8.85 30.49
C LEU A 57 11.77 -10.09 30.85
N LYS A 58 10.47 -10.12 30.49
CA LYS A 58 9.56 -11.25 30.74
C LYS A 58 9.89 -12.50 29.93
N MET A 59 10.65 -12.39 28.85
CA MET A 59 11.02 -13.51 27.96
C MET A 59 12.47 -13.94 28.12
N ARG A 60 13.30 -13.11 28.78
CA ARG A 60 14.74 -13.33 28.96
C ARG A 60 15.05 -14.68 29.64
N TYR A 61 14.17 -15.13 30.54
CA TYR A 61 14.33 -16.41 31.26
C TYR A 61 14.39 -17.63 30.34
N LYS A 62 13.79 -17.57 29.14
CA LYS A 62 13.83 -18.70 28.19
C LYS A 62 15.26 -18.98 27.70
N GLY A 63 16.12 -17.96 27.70
CA GLY A 63 17.54 -18.10 27.38
C GLY A 63 18.41 -18.58 28.55
N GLU A 64 17.82 -18.88 29.72
CA GLU A 64 18.52 -19.46 30.88
C GLU A 64 18.64 -21.00 30.75
N TYR A 65 17.74 -21.64 30.00
CA TYR A 65 17.79 -23.08 29.75
C TYR A 65 18.88 -23.42 28.74
N ARG A 66 19.60 -24.53 28.98
CA ARG A 66 20.72 -24.98 28.13
C ARG A 66 20.61 -26.46 27.76
N PRO A 67 21.02 -26.84 26.53
CA PRO A 67 21.41 -25.96 25.43
C PRO A 67 20.20 -25.20 24.84
N SER A 68 20.40 -23.96 24.40
CA SER A 68 19.35 -23.14 23.76
C SER A 68 19.83 -22.54 22.44
N TYR A 69 18.91 -22.46 21.49
CA TYR A 69 19.16 -21.99 20.14
C TYR A 69 18.11 -20.95 19.73
N ILE A 70 18.52 -19.98 18.92
CA ILE A 70 17.64 -18.99 18.28
C ILE A 70 17.73 -19.17 16.76
N LEU A 71 16.59 -19.06 16.10
CA LEU A 71 16.50 -19.08 14.65
C LEU A 71 16.99 -17.75 14.06
N ASP A 72 17.96 -17.80 13.14
CA ASP A 72 18.40 -16.63 12.37
C ASP A 72 17.25 -16.14 11.47
N PRO A 73 16.85 -14.85 11.56
CA PRO A 73 15.72 -14.32 10.81
C PRO A 73 15.95 -14.22 9.30
N GLU A 74 17.22 -14.26 8.84
CA GLU A 74 17.56 -14.12 7.42
C GLU A 74 17.75 -15.47 6.73
N THR A 75 18.44 -16.42 7.38
CA THR A 75 18.76 -17.73 6.78
C THR A 75 17.92 -18.88 7.32
N TYR A 76 17.15 -18.66 8.39
CA TYR A 76 16.41 -19.71 9.09
C TYR A 76 17.29 -20.84 9.64
N GLU A 77 18.54 -20.52 9.97
CA GLU A 77 19.46 -21.45 10.62
C GLU A 77 19.41 -21.30 12.16
N TRP A 78 19.43 -22.41 12.88
CA TRP A 78 19.45 -22.40 14.34
C TRP A 78 20.87 -22.14 14.86
N ASN A 79 21.04 -21.04 15.59
CA ASN A 79 22.32 -20.65 16.17
C ASN A 79 22.27 -20.74 17.71
N PRO A 80 23.35 -21.21 18.37
CA PRO A 80 23.44 -21.23 19.83
C PRO A 80 23.21 -19.85 20.46
N LEU A 81 22.40 -19.79 21.52
CA LEU A 81 22.18 -18.57 22.32
C LEU A 81 23.27 -18.38 23.38
N ASP A 82 24.52 -18.33 22.94
CA ASP A 82 25.68 -18.11 23.79
C ASP A 82 26.75 -17.27 23.05
N GLY A 83 27.82 -16.94 23.79
CA GLY A 83 28.99 -16.20 23.29
C GLY A 83 28.63 -15.01 22.40
N GLU A 84 29.09 -15.09 21.14
CA GLU A 84 28.98 -14.07 20.11
C GLU A 84 27.53 -13.59 19.89
N LEU A 85 26.56 -14.51 19.74
CA LEU A 85 25.17 -14.11 19.47
C LEU A 85 24.58 -13.32 20.63
N ARG A 86 24.89 -13.74 21.86
CA ARG A 86 24.36 -13.07 23.06
C ARG A 86 24.93 -11.68 23.22
N GLU A 87 26.24 -11.52 23.05
CA GLU A 87 26.91 -10.21 23.11
C GLU A 87 26.39 -9.24 22.03
N LEU A 88 26.15 -9.75 20.83
CA LEU A 88 25.53 -8.98 19.76
C LEU A 88 24.09 -8.59 20.10
N LEU A 89 23.30 -9.48 20.71
CA LEU A 89 21.92 -9.19 21.10
C LEU A 89 21.84 -8.22 22.29
N ASP A 90 22.82 -8.21 23.17
CA ASP A 90 22.93 -7.24 24.27
C ASP A 90 23.26 -5.82 23.73
N SER A 91 23.93 -5.72 22.57
CA SER A 91 24.36 -4.44 21.97
C SER A 91 23.45 -3.93 20.85
N LYS A 92 22.83 -4.81 20.07
CA LYS A 92 22.02 -4.47 18.88
C LYS A 92 20.56 -4.95 19.05
N PRO A 93 19.57 -4.14 18.64
CA PRO A 93 18.16 -4.53 18.70
C PRO A 93 17.80 -5.62 17.69
N TYR A 94 18.57 -5.76 16.61
CA TYR A 94 18.41 -6.78 15.58
C TYR A 94 19.76 -7.42 15.29
N VAL A 95 19.81 -8.75 15.31
CA VAL A 95 21.02 -9.54 15.03
C VAL A 95 20.68 -10.71 14.13
N SER A 96 21.46 -10.85 13.06
CA SER A 96 21.52 -12.05 12.21
C SER A 96 22.99 -12.45 12.13
N LEU A 97 23.35 -13.63 12.67
CA LEU A 97 24.74 -14.09 12.67
C LEU A 97 25.25 -14.33 11.26
N SER A 98 24.39 -14.82 10.36
CA SER A 98 24.77 -15.00 8.95
C SER A 98 25.15 -13.65 8.31
N ARG A 99 24.43 -12.56 8.64
CA ARG A 99 24.76 -11.22 8.18
C ARG A 99 26.06 -10.69 8.77
N GLU A 100 26.27 -10.84 10.08
CA GLU A 100 27.51 -10.39 10.74
C GLU A 100 28.73 -11.13 10.18
N ARG A 101 28.61 -12.44 9.93
CA ARG A 101 29.67 -13.23 9.27
C ARG A 101 29.94 -12.77 7.84
N ARG A 102 28.90 -12.43 7.05
CA ARG A 102 29.09 -11.87 5.70
C ARG A 102 29.80 -10.52 5.73
N LEU A 103 29.41 -9.63 6.65
CA LEU A 103 30.05 -8.32 6.83
C LEU A 103 31.52 -8.46 7.26
N ASN A 104 31.80 -9.36 8.21
CA ASN A 104 33.16 -9.64 8.66
C ASN A 104 34.02 -10.36 7.61
N GLY A 105 33.41 -11.19 6.75
CA GLY A 105 34.06 -11.81 5.60
C GLY A 105 34.45 -10.80 4.52
N ILE A 106 33.68 -9.71 4.37
CA ILE A 106 34.00 -8.61 3.46
C ILE A 106 35.13 -7.73 4.02
N THR A 107 35.20 -7.52 5.33
CA THR A 107 36.30 -6.75 5.95
C THR A 107 37.63 -7.51 5.99
N ASN A 108 37.61 -8.85 5.99
CA ASN A 108 38.81 -9.68 6.00
C ASN A 108 39.32 -10.09 4.60
N ASN A 109 38.57 -9.81 3.52
CA ASN A 109 38.94 -10.11 2.14
C ASN A 109 39.39 -8.86 1.34
N SER A 110 40.47 -8.24 1.79
CA SER A 110 41.48 -7.67 0.88
C SER A 110 42.83 -8.21 1.34
N PRO A 111 43.68 -8.82 0.48
CA PRO A 111 43.95 -8.40 -0.90
C PRO A 111 44.20 -9.54 -1.94
N ASN A 112 44.40 -9.12 -3.20
CA ASN A 112 45.15 -9.79 -4.29
C ASN A 112 44.59 -11.05 -5.00
N ASN A 113 44.22 -10.82 -6.27
CA ASN A 113 44.52 -11.59 -7.48
C ASN A 113 44.16 -13.10 -7.63
N LYS A 114 43.38 -13.29 -8.70
CA LYS A 114 43.40 -14.35 -9.74
C LYS A 114 42.61 -15.66 -9.52
N SER A 115 41.64 -15.78 -10.42
CA SER A 115 41.28 -16.93 -11.29
C SER A 115 40.64 -18.17 -10.66
N GLY A 116 39.50 -18.56 -11.25
CA GLY A 116 38.99 -19.92 -11.22
C GLY A 116 37.47 -19.99 -11.33
N LEU A 117 36.98 -20.40 -12.50
CA LEU A 117 35.58 -20.67 -12.83
C LEU A 117 34.93 -21.74 -11.92
N ASP A 118 33.63 -21.65 -11.63
CA ASP A 118 32.57 -22.42 -12.32
C ASP A 118 31.19 -22.31 -11.63
N ASP A 119 30.16 -22.49 -12.45
CA ASP A 119 28.72 -22.29 -12.24
C ASP A 119 28.07 -23.04 -11.06
N ALA A 120 27.10 -22.38 -10.42
CA ALA A 120 25.92 -23.05 -9.87
C ALA A 120 24.70 -22.11 -9.84
N GLN A 121 23.67 -22.51 -10.58
CA GLN A 121 22.34 -21.91 -10.64
C GLN A 121 21.68 -21.80 -9.25
N ILE A 122 21.09 -20.63 -8.93
CA ILE A 122 20.05 -20.54 -7.89
C ILE A 122 18.82 -19.81 -8.46
N SER A 123 17.73 -20.57 -8.38
CA SER A 123 16.36 -20.27 -8.75
C SER A 123 15.76 -19.05 -8.04
N THR A 124 14.96 -18.36 -8.82
CA THR A 124 14.05 -17.27 -8.50
C THR A 124 12.92 -17.68 -7.53
N SER A 125 12.92 -17.13 -6.32
CA SER A 125 11.68 -16.81 -5.57
C SER A 125 11.98 -15.87 -4.40
N ALA A 126 11.74 -14.56 -4.60
CA ALA A 126 11.82 -13.56 -3.52
C ALA A 126 10.53 -13.58 -2.68
N PRO A 127 10.60 -13.70 -1.34
CA PRO A 127 9.48 -13.37 -0.47
C PRO A 127 9.39 -11.86 -0.28
N SER A 128 8.17 -11.35 -0.34
CA SER A 128 7.79 -9.95 -0.15
C SER A 128 8.21 -9.42 1.24
N ALA A 129 9.28 -8.62 1.29
CA ALA A 129 9.63 -7.84 2.46
C ALA A 129 8.72 -6.59 2.55
N SER A 130 8.01 -6.45 3.67
CA SER A 130 7.29 -5.23 4.04
C SER A 130 8.25 -4.09 4.34
N LEU A 131 7.82 -2.87 4.04
CA LEU A 131 8.56 -1.60 4.17
C LEU A 131 8.94 -1.18 5.60
N ASP A 132 8.76 -2.03 6.61
CA ASP A 132 8.84 -1.67 8.05
C ASP A 132 10.15 -2.12 8.76
N ASP A 133 11.14 -2.72 8.07
CA ASP A 133 12.32 -3.36 8.71
C ASP A 133 13.68 -2.66 8.51
N TYR A 134 13.73 -1.36 8.21
CA TYR A 134 15.00 -0.66 8.04
C TYR A 134 15.10 0.54 9.02
N PRO A 135 15.91 0.47 10.09
CA PRO A 135 16.33 1.70 10.75
C PRO A 135 17.12 2.50 9.72
N PHE A 136 16.62 3.68 9.37
CA PHE A 136 17.31 4.55 8.42
C PHE A 136 18.70 4.87 8.99
N PRO A 137 19.76 4.76 8.18
CA PRO A 137 21.11 5.08 8.62
C PRO A 137 21.14 6.53 9.11
N THR A 138 21.86 6.78 10.22
CA THR A 138 22.14 8.16 10.63
C THR A 138 22.89 8.90 9.52
N ALA A 139 22.81 10.23 9.47
CA ALA A 139 23.47 11.01 8.40
C ALA A 139 24.99 10.72 8.31
N GLU A 140 25.63 10.42 9.43
CA GLU A 140 27.06 10.05 9.47
C GLU A 140 27.32 8.65 8.88
N GLU A 141 26.48 7.68 9.21
CA GLU A 141 26.57 6.31 8.65
C GLU A 141 26.26 6.29 7.17
N ALA A 142 25.24 7.02 6.73
CA ALA A 142 24.90 7.22 5.33
C ALA A 142 26.08 7.87 4.59
N GLY A 143 26.69 8.93 5.16
CA GLY A 143 27.86 9.57 4.57
C GLY A 143 29.06 8.63 4.42
N LYS A 144 29.35 7.82 5.44
CA LYS A 144 30.42 6.79 5.37
C LYS A 144 30.11 5.69 4.35
N ALA A 145 28.85 5.29 4.21
CA ALA A 145 28.43 4.29 3.23
C ALA A 145 28.57 4.81 1.79
N VAL A 146 28.16 6.07 1.53
CA VAL A 146 28.36 6.72 0.23
C VAL A 146 29.86 6.86 -0.09
N GLN A 147 30.68 7.25 0.88
CA GLN A 147 32.15 7.31 0.69
C GLN A 147 32.77 5.94 0.38
N LYS A 148 32.15 4.85 0.82
CA LYS A 148 32.55 3.47 0.51
C LYS A 148 31.96 2.95 -0.81
N GLY A 149 31.28 3.79 -1.58
CA GLY A 149 30.74 3.47 -2.91
C GLY A 149 29.29 2.98 -2.93
N MET A 150 28.55 3.05 -1.81
CA MET A 150 27.12 2.74 -1.80
C MET A 150 26.31 3.84 -2.47
N SER A 151 25.36 3.46 -3.35
CA SER A 151 24.45 4.44 -3.97
C SER A 151 23.51 5.08 -2.94
N LEU A 152 23.19 6.36 -3.15
CA LEU A 152 22.18 7.07 -2.38
C LEU A 152 20.78 6.45 -2.53
N PHE A 153 20.49 5.81 -3.66
CA PHE A 153 19.22 5.11 -3.88
C PHE A 153 19.07 3.87 -3.00
N ASP A 154 20.18 3.20 -2.67
CA ASP A 154 20.21 1.97 -1.86
C ASP A 154 20.07 2.27 -0.36
N LEU A 155 20.46 3.48 0.06
CA LEU A 155 20.33 3.94 1.45
C LEU A 155 18.89 4.22 1.87
N LYS A 156 17.95 4.28 0.92
CA LYS A 156 16.50 4.51 1.13
C LYS A 156 16.21 5.70 2.08
N ILE A 157 17.02 6.75 2.01
CA ILE A 157 16.92 7.91 2.90
C ILE A 157 15.51 8.54 2.76
N PRO A 158 14.78 8.79 3.86
CA PRO A 158 13.49 9.46 3.80
C PRO A 158 13.63 10.83 3.13
N GLY A 159 12.74 11.13 2.17
CA GLY A 159 12.76 12.40 1.45
C GLY A 159 13.51 12.39 0.12
N VAL A 160 14.46 11.47 -0.08
CA VAL A 160 15.17 11.31 -1.37
C VAL A 160 14.25 10.66 -2.40
N MET A 161 14.39 11.05 -3.66
CA MET A 161 13.66 10.42 -4.77
C MET A 161 14.23 9.04 -5.05
N THR A 162 13.38 8.06 -5.37
CA THR A 162 13.83 6.74 -5.81
C THR A 162 14.40 6.80 -7.24
N ALA A 163 15.26 5.85 -7.63
CA ALA A 163 15.77 5.77 -9.00
C ALA A 163 14.65 5.74 -10.05
N ALA A 164 13.53 5.06 -9.75
CA ALA A 164 12.35 5.03 -10.62
C ALA A 164 11.58 6.36 -10.70
N GLU A 165 11.64 7.19 -9.65
CA GLU A 165 11.09 8.55 -9.67
C GLU A 165 12.00 9.50 -10.46
N VAL A 166 13.32 9.37 -10.30
CA VAL A 166 14.33 10.15 -11.03
C VAL A 166 14.34 9.84 -12.52
N GLY A 167 14.20 8.55 -12.91
CA GLY A 167 14.12 8.14 -14.30
C GLY A 167 12.90 8.67 -15.07
N ARG A 168 11.93 9.31 -14.41
CA ARG A 168 10.81 10.01 -15.06
C ARG A 168 11.14 11.45 -15.44
N TYR A 169 12.26 11.99 -14.97
CA TYR A 169 12.73 13.31 -15.35
C TYR A 169 13.48 13.22 -16.69
N PRO A 170 13.34 14.23 -17.56
CA PRO A 170 14.11 14.30 -18.80
C PRO A 170 15.55 14.70 -18.46
N LEU A 171 16.30 13.75 -17.90
CA LEU A 171 17.70 13.95 -17.53
C LEU A 171 18.57 14.18 -18.77
N ASP A 172 18.21 13.54 -19.89
CA ASP A 172 18.96 13.56 -21.14
C ASP A 172 19.02 14.98 -21.77
N HIS A 173 17.96 15.78 -21.62
CA HIS A 173 17.89 17.17 -22.11
C HIS A 173 18.33 18.23 -21.07
N GLN A 174 19.02 17.83 -20.00
CA GLN A 174 19.53 18.79 -19.04
C GLN A 174 20.83 19.43 -19.54
N ALA A 175 20.88 20.76 -19.48
CA ALA A 175 22.06 21.52 -19.85
C ALA A 175 23.15 21.42 -18.74
N ILE A 176 24.32 20.87 -19.07
CA ILE A 176 25.46 20.69 -18.18
C ILE A 176 26.56 21.70 -18.54
N LYS A 177 27.10 22.39 -17.53
CA LYS A 177 28.26 23.26 -17.70
C LYS A 177 29.54 22.49 -17.43
N ILE A 178 30.38 22.33 -18.46
CA ILE A 178 31.70 21.72 -18.35
C ILE A 178 32.74 22.83 -18.24
N ARG A 179 33.65 22.73 -17.26
CA ARG A 179 34.65 23.78 -16.96
C ARG A 179 35.52 24.17 -18.16
N SER A 180 35.76 23.24 -19.09
CA SER A 180 36.59 23.43 -20.28
C SER A 180 35.83 23.91 -21.52
N VAL A 181 34.50 24.04 -21.47
CA VAL A 181 33.68 24.46 -22.61
C VAL A 181 32.93 25.75 -22.26
N PRO A 182 32.98 26.78 -23.12
CA PRO A 182 32.32 28.06 -22.82
C PRO A 182 30.79 27.98 -22.80
N ASN A 183 30.21 27.04 -23.56
CA ASN A 183 28.77 26.86 -23.69
C ASN A 183 28.25 25.71 -22.83
N LEU A 184 26.97 25.78 -22.48
CA LEU A 184 26.23 24.65 -21.93
C LEU A 184 26.06 23.58 -23.00
N ILE A 185 26.27 22.32 -22.64
CA ILE A 185 26.09 21.15 -23.51
C ILE A 185 24.95 20.32 -22.95
N GLU A 186 24.09 19.73 -23.79
CA GLU A 186 23.05 18.83 -23.30
C GLU A 186 23.64 17.52 -22.80
N ALA A 187 23.01 16.92 -21.78
CA ALA A 187 23.56 15.72 -21.15
C ALA A 187 23.70 14.56 -22.15
N GLU A 188 22.75 14.42 -23.09
CA GLU A 188 22.78 13.40 -24.14
C GLU A 188 23.97 13.51 -25.11
N ASP A 189 24.52 14.71 -25.32
CA ASP A 189 25.68 14.94 -26.18
C ASP A 189 26.99 14.39 -25.58
N LEU A 190 26.97 14.00 -24.30
CA LEU A 190 28.13 13.46 -23.62
C LEU A 190 28.27 11.95 -23.89
N LEU A 191 29.41 11.55 -24.43
CA LEU A 191 29.68 10.15 -24.74
C LEU A 191 29.64 9.22 -23.51
N ALA A 192 30.01 9.74 -22.34
CA ALA A 192 29.91 9.04 -21.06
C ALA A 192 28.46 8.94 -20.53
N TRP A 193 27.56 9.81 -20.97
CA TRP A 193 26.16 9.84 -20.55
C TRP A 193 25.34 8.73 -21.18
N SER A 194 25.51 8.50 -22.49
CA SER A 194 24.82 7.43 -23.22
C SER A 194 25.15 6.02 -22.71
N LYS A 195 26.33 5.83 -22.10
CA LYS A 195 26.80 4.55 -21.54
C LYS A 195 26.50 4.39 -20.05
N GLY A 196 26.03 5.42 -19.36
CA GLY A 196 25.81 5.42 -17.91
C GLY A 196 24.43 4.88 -17.51
N ASP A 197 24.34 4.30 -16.31
CA ASP A 197 23.09 3.87 -15.68
C ASP A 197 22.74 4.80 -14.52
N ILE A 198 21.45 5.13 -14.37
CA ILE A 198 20.90 5.93 -13.26
C ILE A 198 21.18 5.26 -11.91
N CYS A 199 21.26 3.92 -11.87
CA CYS A 199 21.54 3.17 -10.65
C CYS A 199 23.02 3.00 -10.34
N ASP A 200 23.93 3.35 -11.26
CA ASP A 200 25.38 3.24 -11.07
C ASP A 200 25.97 4.57 -10.62
N SER A 201 26.24 4.70 -9.32
CA SER A 201 26.80 5.91 -8.69
C SER A 201 28.18 6.31 -9.23
N ASN A 202 28.91 5.39 -9.88
CA ASN A 202 30.21 5.66 -10.52
C ASN A 202 30.07 6.22 -11.94
N SER A 203 28.90 6.12 -12.55
CA SER A 203 28.63 6.69 -13.86
C SER A 203 28.21 8.15 -13.76
N LEU A 204 28.55 8.97 -14.76
CA LEU A 204 28.12 10.37 -14.83
C LEU A 204 26.59 10.51 -14.71
N LYS A 205 25.85 9.58 -15.33
CA LYS A 205 24.39 9.54 -15.31
C LYS A 205 23.85 9.23 -13.91
N GLY A 206 24.45 8.28 -13.21
CA GLY A 206 24.06 7.93 -11.85
C GLY A 206 24.44 9.00 -10.82
N THR A 207 25.62 9.62 -10.91
CA THR A 207 25.99 10.74 -10.03
C THR A 207 25.01 11.92 -10.18
N ILE A 208 24.67 12.29 -11.42
CA ILE A 208 23.69 13.35 -11.68
C ILE A 208 22.29 12.93 -11.23
N ALA A 209 21.91 11.66 -11.41
CA ALA A 209 20.65 11.13 -10.93
C ALA A 209 20.53 11.20 -9.40
N GLU A 210 21.57 10.82 -8.66
CA GLU A 210 21.61 10.94 -7.19
C GLU A 210 21.55 12.41 -6.74
N LEU A 211 22.23 13.30 -7.47
CA LEU A 211 22.19 14.74 -7.19
C LEU A 211 20.79 15.32 -7.42
N VAL A 212 20.10 14.88 -8.48
CA VAL A 212 18.70 15.23 -8.74
C VAL A 212 17.79 14.63 -7.66
N ALA A 213 18.07 13.42 -7.20
CA ALA A 213 17.32 12.76 -6.13
C ALA A 213 17.40 13.51 -4.79
N CYS A 214 18.53 14.16 -4.54
CA CYS A 214 18.83 14.96 -3.36
C CYS A 214 18.48 16.45 -3.55
N ARG A 215 17.81 16.83 -4.64
CA ARG A 215 17.52 18.24 -4.90
C ARG A 215 16.61 18.79 -3.80
N PRO A 216 17.08 19.77 -3.00
CA PRO A 216 16.30 20.27 -1.89
C PRO A 216 15.06 21.02 -2.40
N ILE A 217 14.00 21.02 -1.58
CA ILE A 217 12.86 21.90 -1.81
C ILE A 217 13.38 23.34 -1.75
N LYS A 218 13.21 24.08 -2.84
CA LYS A 218 13.69 25.46 -2.95
C LYS A 218 13.06 26.31 -1.82
N ASN A 219 13.89 27.09 -1.13
CA ASN A 219 13.48 27.95 0.00
C ASN A 219 12.83 27.21 1.18
N LEU A 220 13.16 25.93 1.40
CA LEU A 220 12.73 25.24 2.61
C LEU A 220 13.36 25.92 3.84
N PRO A 221 12.55 26.35 4.83
CA PRO A 221 13.09 27.02 6.02
C PRO A 221 13.85 26.01 6.89
N GLU A 222 15.00 26.43 7.43
CA GLU A 222 15.78 25.60 8.37
C GLU A 222 15.06 25.37 9.69
N THR A 223 14.29 26.36 10.15
CA THR A 223 13.51 26.28 11.39
C THR A 223 12.15 26.95 11.23
N ILE A 224 11.15 26.42 11.94
CA ILE A 224 9.81 27.00 12.02
C ILE A 224 9.39 27.06 13.50
N THR A 225 8.77 28.18 13.89
CA THR A 225 8.26 28.37 15.26
C THR A 225 6.76 28.21 15.26
N ILE A 226 6.21 27.23 15.99
CA ILE A 226 4.77 26.95 16.07
C ILE A 226 4.40 26.72 17.53
N ASN A 227 3.22 27.20 17.93
CA ASN A 227 2.69 26.96 19.27
C ASN A 227 2.34 25.47 19.44
N SER A 228 2.68 24.87 20.58
CA SER A 228 2.38 23.47 20.89
C SER A 228 0.89 23.13 20.83
N ASP A 229 0.04 24.10 21.14
CA ASP A 229 -1.42 23.94 21.18
C ASP A 229 -2.07 24.19 19.82
N ALA A 230 -1.30 24.65 18.83
CA ALA A 230 -1.80 24.84 17.48
C ALA A 230 -2.12 23.51 16.80
N SER A 231 -2.99 23.58 15.79
CA SER A 231 -3.26 22.48 14.87
C SER A 231 -2.00 22.07 14.11
N ALA A 232 -1.81 20.75 13.92
CA ALA A 232 -0.73 20.18 13.10
C ALA A 232 -0.75 20.70 11.65
N THR A 233 -1.90 21.16 11.13
CA THR A 233 -2.01 21.79 9.81
C THR A 233 -1.13 23.04 9.69
N GLN A 234 -0.93 23.80 10.78
CA GLN A 234 -0.09 25.01 10.75
C GLN A 234 1.37 24.70 10.40
N ILE A 235 1.85 23.48 10.67
CA ILE A 235 3.17 23.01 10.23
C ILE A 235 3.25 23.03 8.71
N PHE A 236 2.22 22.49 8.06
CA PHE A 236 2.14 22.48 6.60
C PHE A 236 1.98 23.88 6.02
N ASP A 237 1.16 24.74 6.63
CA ASP A 237 0.92 26.10 6.16
C ASP A 237 2.21 26.93 6.16
N LYS A 238 2.97 26.93 7.26
CA LYS A 238 4.22 27.69 7.37
C LYS A 238 5.29 27.19 6.40
N ILE A 239 5.42 25.87 6.24
CA ILE A 239 6.38 25.29 5.31
C ILE A 239 5.96 25.59 3.86
N ALA A 240 4.68 25.51 3.55
CA ALA A 240 4.15 25.83 2.22
C ALA A 240 4.37 27.30 1.86
N GLU A 241 4.12 28.22 2.79
CA GLU A 241 4.35 29.65 2.61
C GLU A 241 5.83 29.95 2.34
N ALA A 242 6.73 29.40 3.16
CA ALA A 242 8.18 29.62 3.02
C ALA A 242 8.75 28.99 1.73
N SER A 243 8.40 27.74 1.45
CA SER A 243 8.89 26.99 0.28
C SER A 243 8.19 27.36 -1.04
N LYS A 244 7.07 28.08 -0.98
CA LYS A 244 6.16 28.33 -2.12
C LYS A 244 5.64 27.05 -2.79
N VAL A 245 5.59 25.95 -2.04
CA VAL A 245 5.05 24.66 -2.48
C VAL A 245 3.66 24.48 -1.88
N SER A 246 2.69 24.04 -2.70
CA SER A 246 1.33 23.76 -2.22
C SER A 246 1.33 22.72 -1.09
N ILE A 247 0.55 22.98 -0.04
CA ILE A 247 0.29 22.08 1.09
C ILE A 247 -0.06 20.65 0.63
N HIS A 248 -0.79 20.52 -0.47
CA HIS A 248 -1.21 19.21 -0.98
C HIS A 248 -0.03 18.36 -1.47
N ARG A 249 1.04 19.00 -1.95
CA ARG A 249 2.26 18.32 -2.41
C ARG A 249 3.19 17.93 -1.28
N LEU A 250 3.09 18.54 -0.11
CA LEU A 250 4.02 18.30 1.00
C LEU A 250 3.63 17.04 1.78
N ARG A 251 4.56 16.13 2.02
CA ARG A 251 4.47 15.08 3.02
C ARG A 251 5.49 15.38 4.10
N ILE A 252 5.02 15.47 5.35
CA ILE A 252 5.90 15.75 6.49
C ILE A 252 5.94 14.51 7.38
N THR A 253 7.15 14.07 7.70
CA THR A 253 7.42 12.96 8.63
C THR A 253 8.22 13.46 9.81
N LYS A 254 8.05 12.84 10.97
CA LYS A 254 8.89 13.16 12.14
C LYS A 254 10.26 12.54 11.94
N GLY A 255 11.32 13.30 12.18
CA GLY A 255 12.69 12.78 12.10
C GLY A 255 13.01 11.75 13.19
N SER A 256 12.21 11.69 14.27
CA SER A 256 12.42 10.74 15.38
C SER A 256 12.02 9.29 15.04
N ASP A 257 10.93 9.10 14.30
CA ASP A 257 10.32 7.77 14.07
C ASP A 257 9.88 7.55 12.62
N GLY A 258 10.09 8.52 11.72
CA GLY A 258 9.64 8.46 10.32
C GLY A 258 8.12 8.48 10.14
N SER A 259 7.34 8.62 11.21
CA SER A 259 5.88 8.59 11.13
C SER A 259 5.34 9.86 10.48
N ALA A 260 4.29 9.70 9.67
CA ALA A 260 3.69 10.83 8.96
C ALA A 260 2.85 11.70 9.90
N ILE A 261 3.04 13.01 9.82
CA ILE A 261 2.20 13.97 10.54
C ILE A 261 0.84 14.07 9.84
N PRO A 262 -0.28 13.92 10.56
CA PRO A 262 -1.61 14.01 9.96
C PRO A 262 -1.91 15.43 9.47
N LYS A 263 -2.45 15.54 8.25
CA LYS A 263 -2.98 16.80 7.67
C LYS A 263 -4.42 17.02 8.15
N GLY A 264 -4.60 17.28 9.44
CA GLY A 264 -5.91 17.47 10.03
C GLY A 264 -5.89 18.53 11.13
N ASN A 265 -7.00 19.25 11.26
CA ASN A 265 -7.16 20.26 12.32
C ASN A 265 -7.41 19.66 13.70
N ASP A 266 -7.63 18.36 13.75
CA ASP A 266 -8.08 17.68 14.95
C ASP A 266 -6.93 17.22 15.86
N VAL A 267 -5.68 17.32 15.39
CA VAL A 267 -4.49 16.91 16.13
C VAL A 267 -3.62 18.13 16.37
N THR A 268 -3.27 18.39 17.63
CA THR A 268 -2.35 19.49 17.96
C THR A 268 -0.90 19.08 17.75
N VAL A 269 0.00 20.06 17.56
CA VAL A 269 1.44 19.80 17.43
C VAL A 269 1.96 18.98 18.60
N HIS A 270 1.52 19.27 19.84
CA HIS A 270 1.90 18.50 21.01
C HIS A 270 1.46 17.02 20.95
N GLN A 271 0.25 16.74 20.47
CA GLN A 271 -0.29 15.37 20.33
C GLN A 271 0.43 14.55 19.26
N THR A 272 1.06 15.20 18.28
CA THR A 272 1.92 14.49 17.31
C THR A 272 3.19 13.92 17.97
N GLY A 273 3.55 14.37 19.18
CA GLY A 273 4.80 13.98 19.84
C GLY A 273 5.98 14.89 19.50
N LEU A 274 5.81 15.87 18.62
CA LEU A 274 6.82 16.90 18.39
C LEU A 274 7.00 17.79 19.63
N ARG A 275 8.25 18.14 19.90
CA ARG A 275 8.70 19.00 21.00
C ARG A 275 9.65 20.07 20.46
N ASN A 276 10.09 20.96 21.35
CA ASN A 276 11.06 21.99 20.99
C ASN A 276 12.29 21.35 20.32
N ARG A 277 12.75 21.92 19.20
CA ARG A 277 13.87 21.42 18.38
C ARG A 277 13.70 19.99 17.82
N SER A 278 12.47 19.49 17.68
CA SER A 278 12.24 18.22 16.98
C SER A 278 12.55 18.36 15.49
N ALA A 279 13.22 17.37 14.92
CA ALA A 279 13.46 17.29 13.49
C ALA A 279 12.20 16.82 12.74
N VAL A 280 11.97 17.38 11.56
CA VAL A 280 10.91 16.97 10.63
C VAL A 280 11.48 16.89 9.23
N ASP A 281 11.10 15.86 8.49
CA ASP A 281 11.48 15.70 7.09
C ASP A 281 10.34 16.13 6.20
N VAL A 282 10.66 16.88 5.14
CA VAL A 282 9.68 17.42 4.20
C VAL A 282 9.95 16.84 2.82
N LYS A 283 8.99 16.06 2.30
CA LYS A 283 9.03 15.50 0.94
C LYS A 283 8.00 16.18 0.05
N ASP A 284 8.42 16.59 -1.14
CA ASP A 284 7.52 17.04 -2.21
C ASP A 284 7.05 15.81 -3.02
N LEU A 285 5.74 15.57 -3.04
CA LEU A 285 5.10 14.46 -3.75
C LEU A 285 4.91 14.72 -5.25
N GLY A 286 5.35 15.87 -5.76
CA GLY A 286 5.13 16.30 -7.13
C GLY A 286 3.68 16.72 -7.40
N PRO A 287 3.28 16.89 -8.67
CA PRO A 287 1.92 17.32 -9.04
C PRO A 287 0.83 16.44 -8.44
N GLN A 288 -0.11 17.07 -7.74
CA GLN A 288 -1.24 16.42 -7.08
C GLN A 288 -2.56 16.90 -7.68
N ILE A 289 -3.57 16.02 -7.68
CA ILE A 289 -4.95 16.32 -8.10
C ILE A 289 -5.92 15.86 -7.02
N SER A 290 -7.03 16.58 -6.85
CA SER A 290 -8.03 16.23 -5.83
C SER A 290 -8.74 14.91 -6.18
N TRP A 291 -9.05 14.10 -5.17
CA TRP A 291 -9.81 12.85 -5.39
C TRP A 291 -11.18 13.11 -6.00
N GLN A 292 -11.83 14.21 -5.63
CA GLN A 292 -13.10 14.62 -6.21
C GLN A 292 -12.97 14.84 -7.72
N THR A 293 -11.98 15.63 -8.16
CA THR A 293 -11.73 15.86 -9.59
C THR A 293 -11.39 14.57 -10.33
N VAL A 294 -10.62 13.69 -9.71
CA VAL A 294 -10.26 12.39 -10.31
C VAL A 294 -11.50 11.55 -10.58
N PHE A 295 -12.39 11.40 -9.60
CA PHE A 295 -13.62 10.64 -9.78
C PHE A 295 -14.54 11.27 -10.84
N LEU A 296 -14.63 12.61 -10.90
CA LEU A 296 -15.35 13.28 -11.98
C LEU A 296 -14.79 12.93 -13.36
N ILE A 297 -13.46 12.96 -13.52
CA ILE A 297 -12.82 12.61 -14.80
C ILE A 297 -13.00 11.12 -15.12
N GLU A 298 -12.96 10.24 -14.12
CA GLU A 298 -13.16 8.80 -14.29
C GLU A 298 -14.57 8.47 -14.79
N TYR A 299 -15.61 9.05 -14.17
CA TYR A 299 -17.01 8.70 -14.43
C TYR A 299 -17.64 9.47 -15.60
N ILE A 300 -17.13 10.64 -15.96
CA ILE A 300 -17.66 11.42 -17.09
C ILE A 300 -17.42 10.71 -18.44
N GLY A 301 -16.40 9.86 -18.52
CA GLY A 301 -16.06 9.10 -19.73
C GLY A 301 -17.26 8.30 -20.25
N PRO A 302 -17.76 7.30 -19.49
CA PRO A 302 -18.96 6.57 -19.86
C PRO A 302 -20.20 7.46 -20.12
N VAL A 303 -20.39 8.54 -19.35
CA VAL A 303 -21.50 9.48 -19.53
C VAL A 303 -21.46 10.16 -20.91
N ILE A 304 -20.28 10.44 -21.46
CA ILE A 304 -20.11 11.03 -22.79
C ILE A 304 -20.09 9.96 -23.88
N ILE A 305 -19.31 8.90 -23.68
CA ILE A 305 -19.04 7.88 -24.70
C ILE A 305 -20.32 7.11 -25.07
N HIS A 306 -21.16 6.76 -24.10
CA HIS A 306 -22.37 6.00 -24.37
C HIS A 306 -23.36 6.75 -25.29
N PRO A 307 -23.79 8.00 -24.98
CA PRO A 307 -24.60 8.80 -25.88
C PRO A 307 -23.93 9.03 -27.24
N LEU A 308 -22.62 9.29 -27.27
CA LEU A 308 -21.89 9.52 -28.51
C LEU A 308 -21.96 8.30 -29.43
N ILE A 309 -21.61 7.11 -28.96
CA ILE A 309 -21.67 5.89 -29.78
C ILE A 309 -23.11 5.51 -30.14
N TYR A 310 -24.06 5.73 -29.22
CA TYR A 310 -25.47 5.47 -29.45
C TYR A 310 -26.08 6.36 -30.55
N LEU A 311 -25.75 7.65 -30.55
CA LEU A 311 -26.17 8.57 -31.61
C LEU A 311 -25.37 8.32 -32.89
N ALA A 312 -24.10 7.93 -32.75
CA ALA A 312 -23.21 7.70 -33.89
C ALA A 312 -23.43 6.35 -34.60
N ARG A 313 -24.42 5.54 -34.20
CA ARG A 313 -24.71 4.21 -34.75
C ARG A 313 -24.75 4.17 -36.29
N PRO A 314 -25.39 5.12 -37.00
CA PRO A 314 -25.45 5.06 -38.46
C PRO A 314 -24.09 5.15 -39.13
N TRP A 315 -23.18 5.96 -38.59
CA TRP A 315 -21.83 6.13 -39.15
C TRP A 315 -20.88 5.01 -38.72
N ILE A 316 -21.00 4.52 -37.48
CA ILE A 316 -20.10 3.47 -36.95
C ILE A 316 -20.44 2.09 -37.53
N TYR A 317 -21.73 1.76 -37.64
CA TYR A 317 -22.18 0.43 -38.07
C TYR A 317 -22.80 0.39 -39.47
N GLY A 318 -22.88 1.53 -40.17
CA GLY A 318 -23.50 1.59 -41.50
C GLY A 318 -24.98 1.20 -41.51
N THR A 319 -25.71 1.45 -40.41
CA THR A 319 -27.11 1.02 -40.26
C THR A 319 -28.08 2.20 -40.28
N SER A 320 -29.20 2.06 -40.97
CA SER A 320 -30.33 3.00 -40.89
C SER A 320 -31.43 2.51 -39.93
N ALA A 321 -31.26 1.34 -39.33
CA ALA A 321 -32.25 0.77 -38.42
C ALA A 321 -32.29 1.57 -37.11
N PRO A 322 -33.49 1.94 -36.61
CA PRO A 322 -33.61 2.63 -35.34
C PRO A 322 -33.10 1.73 -34.19
N PRO A 323 -32.51 2.33 -33.14
CA PRO A 323 -32.07 1.58 -31.96
C PRO A 323 -33.25 0.90 -31.26
N SER A 324 -33.02 -0.33 -30.80
CA SER A 324 -34.02 -1.13 -30.10
C SER A 324 -34.34 -0.58 -28.70
N GLU A 325 -35.45 -1.04 -28.11
CA GLU A 325 -35.82 -0.68 -26.73
C GLU A 325 -34.78 -1.14 -25.70
N LEU A 326 -34.15 -2.31 -25.88
CA LEU A 326 -33.07 -2.76 -24.99
C LEU A 326 -31.80 -1.92 -25.14
N GLN A 327 -31.50 -1.43 -26.35
CA GLN A 327 -30.36 -0.52 -26.56
C GLN A 327 -30.60 0.83 -25.86
N LYS A 328 -31.83 1.36 -25.96
CA LYS A 328 -32.26 2.54 -25.20
C LYS A 328 -32.16 2.31 -23.70
N LEU A 329 -32.69 1.19 -23.20
CA LEU A 329 -32.64 0.84 -21.78
C LEU A 329 -31.20 0.68 -21.27
N THR A 330 -30.32 0.09 -22.08
CA THR A 330 -28.90 -0.06 -21.75
C THR A 330 -28.21 1.31 -21.65
N LEU A 331 -28.48 2.22 -22.59
CA LEU A 331 -28.02 3.61 -22.51
C LEU A 331 -28.48 4.28 -21.21
N ILE A 332 -29.78 4.21 -20.91
CA ILE A 332 -30.35 4.86 -19.74
C ILE A 332 -29.75 4.29 -18.45
N THR A 333 -29.70 2.96 -18.30
CA THR A 333 -29.19 2.32 -17.08
C THR A 333 -27.71 2.58 -16.85
N VAL A 334 -26.86 2.48 -17.88
CA VAL A 334 -25.42 2.75 -17.73
C VAL A 334 -25.17 4.24 -17.46
N VAL A 335 -25.81 5.15 -18.20
CA VAL A 335 -25.63 6.59 -17.99
C VAL A 335 -26.17 7.01 -16.62
N LEU A 336 -27.32 6.51 -16.18
CA LEU A 336 -27.86 6.80 -14.83
C LEU A 336 -26.95 6.29 -13.72
N HIS A 337 -26.35 5.11 -13.88
CA HIS A 337 -25.35 4.60 -12.93
C HIS A 337 -24.22 5.61 -12.77
N PHE A 338 -23.58 6.04 -13.86
CA PHE A 338 -22.46 6.98 -13.78
C PHE A 338 -22.87 8.39 -13.35
N LEU A 339 -24.01 8.91 -13.79
CA LEU A 339 -24.54 10.20 -13.31
C LEU A 339 -24.79 10.17 -11.80
N LYS A 340 -25.29 9.06 -11.27
CA LYS A 340 -25.45 8.86 -9.83
C LYS A 340 -24.09 8.80 -9.14
N ARG A 341 -23.06 8.19 -9.73
CA ARG A 341 -21.69 8.23 -9.21
C ARG A 341 -21.10 9.64 -9.21
N GLU A 342 -21.38 10.46 -10.21
CA GLU A 342 -21.00 11.87 -10.25
C GLU A 342 -21.67 12.66 -9.13
N PHE A 343 -22.98 12.48 -8.97
CA PHE A 343 -23.74 13.08 -7.89
C PHE A 343 -23.18 12.69 -6.52
N GLU A 344 -22.92 11.40 -6.29
CA GLU A 344 -22.34 10.92 -5.03
C GLU A 344 -20.96 11.52 -4.78
N THR A 345 -20.13 11.64 -5.81
CA THR A 345 -18.78 12.23 -5.72
C THR A 345 -18.85 13.69 -5.30
N LEU A 346 -19.80 14.46 -5.84
CA LEU A 346 -19.96 15.89 -5.54
C LEU A 346 -20.61 16.16 -4.18
N PHE A 347 -21.62 15.37 -3.79
CA PHE A 347 -22.52 15.73 -2.69
C PHE A 347 -22.52 14.76 -1.49
N VAL A 348 -22.11 13.50 -1.70
CA VAL A 348 -22.20 12.44 -0.68
C VAL A 348 -20.82 12.07 -0.13
N HIS A 349 -19.82 11.85 -0.98
CA HIS A 349 -18.51 11.33 -0.57
C HIS A 349 -17.73 12.33 0.30
N ARG A 350 -17.06 11.81 1.33
CA ARG A 350 -16.12 12.55 2.18
C ARG A 350 -14.77 11.87 2.13
N PHE A 351 -13.85 12.41 1.33
CA PHE A 351 -12.52 11.84 1.15
C PHE A 351 -11.67 11.94 2.43
N SER A 352 -10.77 10.98 2.63
CA SER A 352 -9.84 10.96 3.78
C SER A 352 -8.48 11.55 3.44
N ASN A 353 -8.02 11.32 2.20
CA ASN A 353 -6.92 12.06 1.60
C ASN A 353 -7.50 13.12 0.67
N ALA A 354 -6.95 14.33 0.69
CA ALA A 354 -7.41 15.39 -0.19
C ALA A 354 -7.04 15.12 -1.66
N THR A 355 -5.87 14.53 -1.91
CA THR A 355 -5.29 14.42 -3.26
C THR A 355 -4.64 13.07 -3.54
N MET A 356 -4.31 12.85 -4.81
CA MET A 356 -3.45 11.77 -5.31
C MET A 356 -2.45 12.29 -6.37
N PRO A 357 -1.38 11.54 -6.69
CA PRO A 357 -0.46 11.88 -7.77
C PRO A 357 -1.18 12.01 -9.12
N PHE A 358 -0.92 13.11 -9.85
CA PHE A 358 -1.63 13.45 -11.08
C PHE A 358 -1.61 12.34 -12.13
N HIS A 359 -0.46 11.71 -12.39
CA HIS A 359 -0.31 10.66 -13.41
C HIS A 359 -1.24 9.45 -13.23
N ASN A 360 -1.71 9.19 -12.00
CA ASN A 360 -2.63 8.08 -11.75
C ASN A 360 -4.00 8.32 -12.38
N VAL A 361 -4.36 9.57 -12.73
CA VAL A 361 -5.65 9.89 -13.36
C VAL A 361 -5.80 9.15 -14.69
N PHE A 362 -4.74 9.08 -15.50
CA PHE A 362 -4.78 8.39 -16.79
C PHE A 362 -5.02 6.89 -16.63
N LYS A 363 -4.35 6.26 -15.67
CA LYS A 363 -4.49 4.83 -15.40
C LYS A 363 -5.90 4.49 -14.90
N ASN A 364 -6.43 5.29 -13.98
CA ASN A 364 -7.75 5.03 -13.43
C ASN A 364 -8.84 5.32 -14.47
N SER A 365 -8.74 6.45 -15.19
CA SER A 365 -9.70 6.82 -16.22
C SER A 365 -9.69 5.84 -17.39
N ALA A 366 -8.52 5.30 -17.79
CA ALA A 366 -8.45 4.30 -18.85
C ALA A 366 -9.32 3.07 -18.58
N HIS A 367 -9.43 2.62 -17.33
CA HIS A 367 -10.31 1.51 -16.97
C HIS A 367 -11.77 1.82 -17.29
N TYR A 368 -12.29 2.97 -16.82
CA TYR A 368 -13.68 3.35 -17.05
C TYR A 368 -13.95 3.76 -18.50
N TRP A 369 -13.07 4.52 -19.12
CA TRP A 369 -13.25 5.03 -20.47
C TRP A 369 -13.15 3.93 -21.52
N LEU A 370 -12.17 3.01 -21.38
CA LEU A 370 -11.98 1.93 -22.35
C LEU A 370 -12.93 0.76 -22.10
N LEU A 371 -13.00 0.25 -20.86
CA LEU A 371 -13.79 -0.97 -20.59
C LEU A 371 -15.27 -0.67 -20.40
N SER A 372 -15.61 0.33 -19.58
CA SER A 372 -17.02 0.69 -19.37
C SER A 372 -17.56 1.58 -20.49
N GLY A 373 -16.81 2.56 -20.97
CA GLY A 373 -17.25 3.49 -22.01
C GLY A 373 -17.24 2.83 -23.38
N LEU A 374 -16.05 2.71 -23.98
CA LEU A 374 -15.91 2.26 -25.37
C LEU A 374 -16.34 0.81 -25.57
N ASN A 375 -15.80 -0.13 -24.79
CA ASN A 375 -16.10 -1.55 -24.96
C ASN A 375 -17.59 -1.86 -24.72
N LEU A 376 -18.22 -1.38 -23.65
CA LEU A 376 -19.66 -1.63 -23.49
C LEU A 376 -20.47 -0.96 -24.60
N ALA A 377 -20.21 0.32 -24.91
CA ALA A 377 -21.01 1.05 -25.90
C ALA A 377 -20.89 0.46 -27.32
N LEU A 378 -19.68 0.08 -27.74
CA LEU A 378 -19.46 -0.50 -29.08
C LEU A 378 -20.20 -1.83 -29.25
N TRP A 379 -20.15 -2.70 -28.25
CA TRP A 379 -20.79 -4.01 -28.34
C TRP A 379 -22.28 -3.96 -28.04
N ALA A 380 -22.74 -3.09 -27.13
CA ALA A 380 -24.15 -2.98 -26.77
C ALA A 380 -24.98 -2.27 -27.83
N TYR A 381 -24.40 -1.38 -28.63
CA TYR A 381 -25.13 -0.63 -29.65
C TYR A 381 -24.91 -1.18 -31.06
N SER A 382 -24.17 -2.26 -31.25
CA SER A 382 -24.09 -2.91 -32.56
C SER A 382 -25.47 -3.42 -33.04
N PRO A 383 -25.79 -3.39 -34.35
CA PRO A 383 -27.00 -3.99 -34.90
C PRO A 383 -27.13 -5.50 -34.66
N ASN A 384 -25.99 -6.18 -34.47
CA ASN A 384 -25.92 -7.63 -34.24
C ASN A 384 -25.84 -7.99 -32.75
N ALA A 385 -25.91 -7.00 -31.86
CA ALA A 385 -25.82 -7.21 -30.43
C ALA A 385 -27.02 -7.99 -29.89
N PRO A 386 -26.88 -8.73 -28.77
CA PRO A 386 -28.03 -9.36 -28.12
C PRO A 386 -29.12 -8.34 -27.74
N THR A 387 -28.73 -7.11 -27.40
CA THR A 387 -29.63 -5.96 -27.16
C THR A 387 -30.40 -5.52 -28.40
N ALA A 388 -29.97 -5.82 -29.63
CA ALA A 388 -30.74 -5.48 -30.83
C ALA A 388 -31.91 -6.45 -31.07
N LYS A 389 -31.94 -7.60 -30.39
CA LYS A 389 -33.00 -8.60 -30.49
C LYS A 389 -34.25 -8.18 -29.70
N PRO A 390 -35.44 -8.74 -30.02
CA PRO A 390 -36.65 -8.49 -29.23
C PRO A 390 -36.44 -8.81 -27.75
N SER A 391 -36.98 -7.97 -26.87
CA SER A 391 -36.88 -8.16 -25.43
C SER A 391 -37.81 -9.28 -24.95
N ASN A 392 -37.34 -10.06 -23.98
CA ASN A 392 -38.22 -10.84 -23.13
C ASN A 392 -38.61 -9.98 -21.92
N PRO A 393 -39.90 -9.59 -21.76
CA PRO A 393 -40.32 -8.69 -20.68
C PRO A 393 -39.96 -9.20 -19.29
N LEU A 394 -40.10 -10.51 -19.03
CA LEU A 394 -39.80 -11.09 -17.72
C LEU A 394 -38.33 -10.93 -17.35
N ILE A 395 -37.43 -11.26 -18.28
CA ILE A 395 -35.97 -11.12 -18.07
C ILE A 395 -35.60 -9.65 -17.94
N THR A 396 -36.20 -8.79 -18.75
CA THR A 396 -35.92 -7.34 -18.74
C THR A 396 -36.35 -6.71 -17.42
N TYR A 397 -37.55 -7.01 -16.92
CA TYR A 397 -38.04 -6.50 -15.64
C TYR A 397 -37.27 -7.08 -14.45
N ALA A 398 -36.90 -8.37 -14.50
CA ALA A 398 -36.05 -8.97 -13.47
C ALA A 398 -34.68 -8.28 -13.42
N GLY A 399 -34.02 -8.09 -14.58
CA GLY A 399 -32.74 -7.37 -14.67
C GLY A 399 -32.84 -5.93 -14.18
N LEU A 400 -33.93 -5.23 -14.52
CA LEU A 400 -34.18 -3.87 -14.06
C LEU A 400 -34.42 -3.80 -12.55
N ALA A 401 -35.16 -4.75 -11.97
CA ALA A 401 -35.39 -4.82 -10.53
C ALA A 401 -34.08 -5.08 -9.77
N ILE A 402 -33.23 -5.97 -10.27
CA ILE A 402 -31.88 -6.24 -9.72
C ILE A 402 -31.03 -4.97 -9.79
N TYR A 403 -31.04 -4.27 -10.93
CA TYR A 403 -30.32 -3.01 -11.12
C TYR A 403 -30.77 -1.93 -10.13
N ILE A 404 -32.08 -1.68 -10.02
CA ILE A 404 -32.62 -0.67 -9.11
C ILE A 404 -32.29 -0.99 -7.66
N PHE A 405 -32.46 -2.26 -7.25
CA PHE A 405 -32.11 -2.70 -5.91
C PHE A 405 -30.62 -2.49 -5.61
N GLY A 406 -29.74 -2.83 -6.55
CA GLY A 406 -28.30 -2.56 -6.47
C GLY A 406 -27.99 -1.08 -6.30
N GLU A 407 -28.56 -0.21 -7.16
CA GLU A 407 -28.28 1.22 -7.14
C GLU A 407 -28.71 1.91 -5.86
N VAL A 408 -29.95 1.63 -5.41
CA VAL A 408 -30.53 2.19 -4.19
C VAL A 408 -29.76 1.70 -2.96
N SER A 409 -29.42 0.42 -2.90
CA SER A 409 -28.66 -0.15 -1.79
C SER A 409 -27.21 0.36 -1.75
N ASN A 410 -26.60 0.55 -2.91
CA ASN A 410 -25.27 1.16 -3.03
C ASN A 410 -25.30 2.62 -2.52
N LEU A 411 -26.29 3.41 -2.94
CA LEU A 411 -26.47 4.80 -2.48
C LEU A 411 -26.70 4.87 -0.97
N SER A 412 -27.60 4.03 -0.45
CA SER A 412 -27.86 3.90 0.98
C SER A 412 -26.57 3.63 1.76
N THR A 413 -25.75 2.71 1.26
CA THR A 413 -24.45 2.38 1.85
C THR A 413 -23.50 3.58 1.84
N HIS A 414 -23.45 4.36 0.76
CA HIS A 414 -22.62 5.57 0.71
C HIS A 414 -23.07 6.63 1.72
N TYR A 415 -24.39 6.81 1.91
CA TYR A 415 -24.90 7.67 2.98
C TYR A 415 -24.51 7.18 4.37
N THR A 416 -24.62 5.87 4.64
CA THR A 416 -24.14 5.28 5.89
C THR A 416 -22.65 5.58 6.09
N LEU A 417 -21.81 5.35 5.07
CA LEU A 417 -20.37 5.60 5.15
C LEU A 417 -20.02 7.08 5.35
N ARG A 418 -20.78 8.00 4.74
CA ARG A 418 -20.64 9.45 4.95
C ARG A 418 -20.90 9.83 6.40
N ASN A 419 -21.91 9.22 7.02
CA ASN A 419 -22.36 9.54 8.37
C ASN A 419 -21.49 8.93 9.48
N LEU A 420 -20.51 8.08 9.14
CA LEU A 420 -19.53 7.56 10.11
C LEU A 420 -18.53 8.61 10.62
N ARG A 421 -18.53 9.81 10.03
CA ARG A 421 -17.87 10.98 10.60
C ARG A 421 -18.94 11.87 11.23
N ARG A 422 -19.05 11.84 12.55
CA ARG A 422 -19.82 12.88 13.27
C ARG A 422 -19.12 14.22 13.04
N ALA A 423 -19.88 15.28 12.81
CA ALA A 423 -19.29 16.62 12.71
C ALA A 423 -18.58 16.96 14.03
N GLY A 424 -17.28 17.26 13.97
CA GLY A 424 -16.49 17.67 15.14
C GLY A 424 -15.81 16.56 15.96
N THR A 425 -15.77 15.30 15.50
CA THR A 425 -15.00 14.23 16.18
C THR A 425 -14.08 13.45 15.24
N THR A 426 -12.94 13.00 15.75
CA THR A 426 -11.90 12.22 15.04
C THR A 426 -12.16 10.72 14.95
N GLU A 427 -13.11 10.20 15.73
CA GLU A 427 -13.34 8.75 15.79
C GLU A 427 -14.02 8.24 14.52
N ARG A 428 -13.35 7.30 13.86
CA ARG A 428 -13.91 6.56 12.72
C ARG A 428 -14.84 5.49 13.28
N GLY A 429 -16.16 5.65 13.12
CA GLY A 429 -17.12 4.63 13.58
C GLY A 429 -17.00 3.31 12.79
N ILE A 430 -17.38 2.19 13.42
CA ILE A 430 -17.55 0.91 12.73
C ILE A 430 -18.83 0.99 11.89
N PRO A 431 -18.78 0.75 10.57
CA PRO A 431 -19.97 0.79 9.74
C PRO A 431 -20.97 -0.30 10.12
N GLN A 432 -22.22 0.09 10.34
CA GLN A 432 -23.36 -0.80 10.57
C GLN A 432 -24.52 -0.40 9.66
N GLY A 433 -25.38 -1.37 9.32
CA GLY A 433 -26.52 -1.15 8.43
C GLY A 433 -26.64 -2.25 7.37
N LEU A 434 -27.37 -1.93 6.30
CA LEU A 434 -27.68 -2.88 5.22
C LEU A 434 -26.38 -3.45 4.59
N GLY A 435 -26.30 -4.78 4.50
CA GLY A 435 -25.15 -5.50 3.94
C GLY A 435 -23.89 -5.52 4.82
N PHE A 436 -23.75 -4.62 5.80
CA PHE A 436 -22.59 -4.60 6.70
C PHE A 436 -22.54 -5.79 7.68
N ASN A 437 -23.61 -6.57 7.84
CA ASN A 437 -23.53 -7.81 8.61
C ASN A 437 -23.01 -8.99 7.77
N LEU A 438 -23.05 -8.88 6.43
CA LEU A 438 -22.68 -9.96 5.51
C LEU A 438 -21.23 -9.83 5.02
N VAL A 439 -20.85 -8.61 4.60
CA VAL A 439 -19.56 -8.36 3.94
C VAL A 439 -18.88 -7.10 4.49
N THR A 440 -17.57 -7.00 4.30
CA THR A 440 -16.79 -5.82 4.72
C THR A 440 -17.16 -4.56 3.93
N CYS A 441 -17.34 -4.69 2.61
CA CYS A 441 -17.60 -3.58 1.69
C CYS A 441 -18.93 -3.78 0.93
N PRO A 442 -20.08 -3.54 1.58
CA PRO A 442 -21.39 -3.72 0.93
C PRO A 442 -21.62 -2.76 -0.22
N ASN A 443 -20.93 -1.62 -0.27
CA ASN A 443 -21.00 -0.70 -1.42
C ASN A 443 -20.51 -1.42 -2.70
N TYR A 444 -19.39 -2.15 -2.63
CA TYR A 444 -18.91 -2.94 -3.77
C TYR A 444 -19.84 -4.12 -4.09
N MET A 445 -20.41 -4.78 -3.07
CA MET A 445 -21.40 -5.84 -3.26
C MET A 445 -22.62 -5.35 -4.05
N PHE A 446 -23.20 -4.23 -3.64
CA PHE A 446 -24.38 -3.66 -4.30
C PHE A 446 -24.06 -3.10 -5.69
N GLU A 447 -22.84 -2.60 -5.90
CA GLU A 447 -22.36 -2.21 -7.23
C GLU A 447 -22.28 -3.42 -8.17
N VAL A 448 -21.75 -4.55 -7.69
CA VAL A 448 -21.76 -5.82 -8.45
C VAL A 448 -23.19 -6.27 -8.76
N ILE A 449 -24.12 -6.16 -7.80
CA ILE A 449 -25.54 -6.49 -8.02
C ILE A 449 -26.14 -5.58 -9.12
N SER A 450 -25.88 -4.27 -9.10
CA SER A 450 -26.34 -3.36 -10.16
C SER A 450 -25.86 -3.82 -11.54
N TRP A 451 -24.57 -4.15 -11.66
CA TRP A 451 -23.97 -4.57 -12.92
C TRP A 451 -24.40 -5.97 -13.37
N ILE A 452 -24.74 -6.87 -12.45
CA ILE A 452 -25.44 -8.12 -12.78
C ILE A 452 -26.81 -7.81 -13.39
N GLY A 453 -27.56 -6.85 -12.85
CA GLY A 453 -28.82 -6.38 -13.42
C GLY A 453 -28.65 -5.87 -14.86
N ILE A 454 -27.64 -5.04 -15.10
CA ILE A 454 -27.29 -4.57 -16.45
C ILE A 454 -26.90 -5.74 -17.35
N TRP A 455 -26.13 -6.71 -16.85
CA TRP A 455 -25.73 -7.88 -17.63
C TRP A 455 -26.92 -8.77 -18.03
N VAL A 456 -27.91 -8.93 -17.15
CA VAL A 456 -29.17 -9.62 -17.47
C VAL A 456 -29.95 -8.89 -18.56
N ILE A 457 -29.97 -7.55 -18.54
CA ILE A 457 -30.62 -6.72 -19.57
C ILE A 457 -29.88 -6.83 -20.92
N THR A 458 -28.55 -6.75 -20.91
CA THR A 458 -27.76 -6.70 -22.15
C THR A 458 -27.50 -8.07 -22.75
N TRP A 459 -27.44 -9.11 -21.92
CA TRP A 459 -26.97 -10.45 -22.24
C TRP A 459 -25.67 -10.45 -23.08
N SER A 460 -24.80 -9.47 -22.83
CA SER A 460 -23.61 -9.22 -23.63
C SER A 460 -22.36 -9.76 -22.94
N LEU A 461 -21.51 -10.45 -23.71
CA LEU A 461 -20.20 -10.90 -23.24
C LEU A 461 -19.32 -9.72 -22.80
N SER A 462 -19.44 -8.57 -23.49
CA SER A 462 -18.72 -7.34 -23.15
C SER A 462 -19.05 -6.87 -21.73
N THR A 463 -20.32 -6.91 -21.33
CA THR A 463 -20.76 -6.57 -19.97
C THR A 463 -20.24 -7.57 -18.94
N GLY A 464 -20.25 -8.87 -19.26
CA GLY A 464 -19.68 -9.91 -18.40
C GLY A 464 -18.18 -9.72 -18.16
N ILE A 465 -17.40 -9.43 -19.21
CA ILE A 465 -15.96 -9.18 -19.12
C ILE A 465 -15.68 -7.96 -18.23
N PHE A 466 -16.40 -6.87 -18.45
CA PHE A 466 -16.27 -5.67 -17.63
C PHE A 466 -16.58 -5.96 -16.14
N LEU A 467 -17.66 -6.69 -15.87
CA LEU A 467 -18.04 -7.08 -14.51
C LEU A 467 -16.93 -7.88 -13.80
N VAL A 468 -16.36 -8.89 -14.47
CA VAL A 468 -15.24 -9.66 -13.90
C VAL A 468 -14.01 -8.78 -13.67
N ALA A 469 -13.66 -7.94 -14.65
CA ALA A 469 -12.52 -7.02 -14.55
C ALA A 469 -12.69 -5.99 -13.41
N ALA A 470 -13.92 -5.60 -13.10
CA ALA A 470 -14.23 -4.70 -11.98
C ALA A 470 -14.18 -5.41 -10.61
N ILE A 471 -14.68 -6.65 -10.52
CA ILE A 471 -14.75 -7.42 -9.26
C ILE A 471 -13.36 -7.69 -8.66
N VAL A 472 -12.37 -8.07 -9.48
CA VAL A 472 -11.03 -8.47 -9.01
C VAL A 472 -10.33 -7.38 -8.18
N PRO A 473 -10.11 -6.14 -8.69
CA PRO A 473 -9.47 -5.09 -7.91
C PRO A 473 -10.30 -4.68 -6.69
N MET A 474 -11.64 -4.63 -6.81
CA MET A 474 -12.52 -4.32 -5.68
C MET A 474 -12.42 -5.34 -4.55
N GLY A 475 -12.33 -6.64 -4.88
CA GLY A 475 -12.10 -7.70 -3.91
C GLY A 475 -10.78 -7.55 -3.16
N MET A 476 -9.70 -7.24 -3.90
CA MET A 476 -8.38 -6.98 -3.30
C MET A 476 -8.42 -5.77 -2.35
N TRP A 477 -9.11 -4.69 -2.74
CA TRP A 477 -9.28 -3.50 -1.90
C TRP A 477 -10.12 -3.79 -0.66
N ALA A 478 -11.19 -4.58 -0.79
CA ALA A 478 -12.03 -4.98 0.33
C ALA A 478 -11.23 -5.80 1.36
N LYS A 479 -10.39 -6.73 0.91
CA LYS A 479 -9.49 -7.52 1.79
C LYS A 479 -8.49 -6.64 2.52
N LYS A 480 -7.92 -5.62 1.84
CA LYS A 480 -7.05 -4.62 2.49
C LYS A 480 -7.82 -3.79 3.52
N LYS A 481 -9.08 -3.46 3.24
CA LYS A 481 -9.96 -2.72 4.16
C LYS A 481 -10.30 -3.55 5.41
N GLU A 482 -10.61 -4.82 5.23
CA GLU A 482 -10.86 -5.77 6.33
C GLU A 482 -9.66 -5.88 7.27
N ARG A 483 -8.46 -6.06 6.72
CA ARG A 483 -7.22 -6.10 7.52
C ARG A 483 -7.01 -4.81 8.32
N ARG A 484 -7.33 -3.66 7.72
CA ARG A 484 -7.23 -2.35 8.37
C ARG A 484 -8.23 -2.21 9.51
N TYR A 485 -9.50 -2.56 9.31
CA TYR A 485 -10.52 -2.50 10.35
C TYR A 485 -10.18 -3.39 11.54
N ARG A 486 -9.63 -4.58 11.30
CA ARG A 486 -9.15 -5.45 12.38
C ARG A 486 -8.01 -4.83 13.18
N LYS A 487 -7.06 -4.16 12.52
CA LYS A 487 -5.94 -3.47 13.18
C LYS A 487 -6.40 -2.22 13.94
N GLU A 488 -7.34 -1.48 13.37
CA GLU A 488 -7.81 -0.20 13.90
C GLU A 488 -8.78 -0.38 15.09
N PHE A 489 -9.66 -1.37 15.04
CA PHE A 489 -10.74 -1.54 16.03
C PHE A 489 -10.55 -2.71 16.99
N GLY A 490 -9.57 -3.59 16.75
CA GLY A 490 -9.30 -4.75 17.59
C GLY A 490 -10.56 -5.57 17.87
N ASP A 491 -10.81 -5.87 19.15
CA ASP A 491 -11.93 -6.71 19.60
C ASP A 491 -13.31 -6.09 19.38
N LYS A 492 -13.41 -4.77 19.17
CA LYS A 492 -14.68 -4.10 18.88
C LYS A 492 -15.22 -4.47 17.49
N TYR A 493 -14.37 -4.94 16.59
CA TYR A 493 -14.75 -5.30 15.22
C TYR A 493 -14.90 -6.81 15.05
N LYS A 494 -16.12 -7.24 14.73
CA LYS A 494 -16.39 -8.64 14.40
C LYS A 494 -15.81 -8.96 13.03
N ARG A 495 -14.83 -9.88 12.99
CA ARG A 495 -14.20 -10.37 11.77
C ARG A 495 -15.26 -10.89 10.80
N LYS A 496 -15.15 -10.47 9.54
CA LYS A 496 -16.02 -10.97 8.47
C LYS A 496 -15.30 -12.00 7.63
N ARG A 497 -16.06 -13.00 7.16
CA ARG A 497 -15.53 -14.07 6.29
C ARG A 497 -15.38 -13.60 4.84
N PHE A 498 -16.22 -12.64 4.42
CA PHE A 498 -16.32 -12.19 3.04
C PHE A 498 -16.08 -10.68 2.93
N GLY A 499 -15.23 -10.27 2.00
CA GLY A 499 -14.93 -8.88 1.69
C GLY A 499 -16.03 -8.20 0.88
N ILE A 500 -16.53 -8.86 -0.17
CA ILE A 500 -17.52 -8.29 -1.12
C ILE A 500 -18.64 -9.26 -1.50
N LEU A 501 -18.35 -10.55 -1.67
CA LEU A 501 -19.32 -11.52 -2.20
C LEU A 501 -19.43 -12.71 -1.24
N PRO A 502 -20.60 -12.91 -0.60
CA PRO A 502 -20.82 -14.06 0.26
C PRO A 502 -20.50 -15.37 -0.48
N GLY A 503 -19.67 -16.21 0.13
CA GLY A 503 -19.30 -17.53 -0.40
C GLY A 503 -18.08 -17.55 -1.33
N ILE A 504 -17.61 -16.40 -1.84
CA ILE A 504 -16.49 -16.35 -2.80
C ILE A 504 -15.32 -15.52 -2.25
N TRP A 505 -15.59 -14.28 -1.85
CA TRP A 505 -14.57 -13.25 -1.59
C TRP A 505 -14.83 -12.46 -0.32
#